data_AF-A0A1U7SEJ9-F1
#
_entry.id   AF-A0A1U7SEJ9-F1
#
_cell.length_a   1.000
_cell.length_b   1.000
_cell.length_c   1.000
_cell.angle_alpha   90.00
_cell.angle_beta   90.00
_cell.angle_gamma   90.00
#
_symmetry.space_group_name_H-M   'P 1'
#
loop_
_entity.id
_entity.type
_entity.pdbx_description
1 polymer ?
#
loop_
_entity_poly.entity_id
_entity_poly.type
_entity_poly.pdbx_seq_one_letter_code
_entity_poly.pdbx_strand_id
1 'polypeptide(L)'
;PLALYAFSNSSQVVEQVLARTSSGCFGGNDGFMYMALPSLPFGGVGASGMGRYHGKFSFDTFSHHRACLVCSPCLEKVNAIRYPPYPDSKKKLMHWAMGSHGCTLL
;
A
#
# COMPACT_ATOMS: atom_id res chain seq x y z
N PRO A 1 -18.25 -5.58 5.32
CA PRO A 1 -19.39 -4.94 4.59
C PRO A 1 -18.86 -3.81 3.70
N LEU A 2 -19.66 -3.29 2.75
CA LEU A 2 -19.22 -2.19 1.90
C LEU A 2 -19.01 -0.89 2.69
N ALA A 3 -19.95 -0.56 3.56
CA ALA A 3 -19.88 0.59 4.44
C ALA A 3 -20.25 0.19 5.87
N LEU A 4 -19.64 0.83 6.86
CA LEU A 4 -19.97 0.68 8.27
C LEU A 4 -20.05 2.05 8.93
N TYR A 5 -21.10 2.28 9.72
CA TYR A 5 -21.36 3.55 10.39
C TYR A 5 -21.45 3.36 11.89
N ALA A 6 -20.80 4.23 12.64
CA ALA A 6 -20.84 4.24 14.10
C ALA A 6 -21.24 5.63 14.60
N PHE A 7 -22.37 5.72 15.30
CA PHE A 7 -22.87 6.96 15.89
C PHE A 7 -22.72 6.87 17.41
N SER A 8 -21.90 7.74 18.00
CA SER A 8 -21.70 7.85 19.45
C SER A 8 -21.09 9.20 19.83
N ASN A 9 -21.49 9.71 20.99
CA ASN A 9 -20.87 10.88 21.60
C ASN A 9 -19.50 10.57 22.23
N SER A 10 -19.17 9.29 22.45
CA SER A 10 -17.86 8.87 22.95
C SER A 10 -16.94 8.47 21.80
N SER A 11 -15.82 9.18 21.65
CA SER A 11 -14.79 8.88 20.64
C SER A 11 -14.20 7.48 20.81
N GLN A 12 -14.07 7.01 22.06
CA GLN A 12 -13.54 5.69 22.39
C GLN A 12 -14.40 4.57 21.80
N VAL A 13 -15.72 4.75 21.79
CA VAL A 13 -16.65 3.77 21.21
C VAL A 13 -16.49 3.70 19.70
N VAL A 14 -16.39 4.85 19.03
CA VAL A 14 -16.20 4.91 17.57
C VAL A 14 -14.86 4.29 17.16
N GLU A 15 -13.79 4.61 17.89
CA GLU A 15 -12.45 4.06 17.64
C GLU A 15 -12.39 2.55 17.90
N GLN A 16 -13.05 2.07 18.95
CA GLN A 16 -13.14 0.64 19.23
C GLN A 16 -13.88 -0.12 18.12
N VAL A 17 -14.94 0.45 17.56
CA VAL A 17 -15.65 -0.17 16.43
C VAL A 17 -14.77 -0.17 15.18
N LEU A 18 -14.08 0.93 14.89
CA LEU A 18 -13.14 1.03 13.77
C LEU A 18 -12.02 -0.02 13.89
N ALA A 19 -11.40 -0.15 15.06
CA ALA A 19 -10.27 -1.05 15.29
C ALA A 19 -10.65 -2.54 15.29
N ARG A 20 -11.90 -2.88 15.63
CA ARG A 20 -12.36 -4.27 15.75
C ARG A 20 -13.16 -4.78 14.55
N THR A 21 -13.38 -3.95 13.53
CA THR A 21 -14.17 -4.32 12.35
C THR A 21 -13.42 -4.04 11.05
N SER A 22 -13.85 -4.69 9.98
CA SER A 22 -13.31 -4.47 8.62
C SER A 22 -14.46 -4.15 7.67
N SER A 23 -14.36 -3.02 6.98
CA SER A 23 -15.31 -2.55 5.97
C SER A 23 -14.59 -1.83 4.84
N GLY A 24 -15.28 -1.61 3.72
CA GLY A 24 -14.75 -0.82 2.61
C GLY A 24 -14.61 0.66 2.99
N CYS A 25 -15.69 1.26 3.49
CA CYS A 25 -15.70 2.61 4.05
C CYS A 25 -16.20 2.59 5.50
N PHE A 26 -15.73 3.54 6.30
CA PHE A 26 -16.18 3.77 7.67
C PHE A 26 -16.58 5.23 7.86
N GLY A 27 -17.74 5.46 8.48
CA GLY A 27 -18.21 6.79 8.87
C GLY A 27 -18.51 6.86 10.36
N GLY A 28 -17.83 7.76 11.07
CA GLY A 28 -18.11 8.07 12.47
C GLY A 28 -18.98 9.31 12.57
N ASN A 29 -20.13 9.21 13.24
CA ASN A 29 -21.09 10.29 13.45
C ASN A 29 -21.66 10.95 12.18
N ASP A 30 -21.34 10.42 11.01
CA ASP A 30 -21.88 10.87 9.72
C ASP A 30 -21.89 9.70 8.71
N GLY A 31 -22.81 9.77 7.76
CA GLY A 31 -23.03 8.78 6.73
C GLY A 31 -22.79 9.32 5.33
N PHE A 32 -22.39 8.45 4.39
CA PHE A 32 -22.31 8.74 2.95
C PHE A 32 -21.32 9.82 2.47
N MET A 33 -20.83 10.72 3.33
CA MET A 33 -19.99 11.86 2.91
C MET A 33 -18.70 11.46 2.18
N TYR A 34 -18.16 10.28 2.47
CA TYR A 34 -17.00 9.74 1.75
C TYR A 34 -17.28 9.50 0.25
N MET A 35 -18.54 9.37 -0.19
CA MET A 35 -18.90 9.26 -1.61
C MET A 35 -18.76 10.57 -2.37
N ALA A 36 -18.89 11.71 -1.69
CA ALA A 36 -18.74 13.03 -2.30
C ALA A 36 -17.27 13.49 -2.37
N LEU A 37 -16.35 12.79 -1.71
CA LEU A 37 -14.95 13.17 -1.58
C LEU A 37 -14.09 12.42 -2.60
N PRO A 38 -13.68 13.04 -3.73
CA PRO A 38 -12.88 12.39 -4.77
C PRO A 38 -11.46 12.01 -4.32
N SER A 39 -11.02 12.55 -3.17
CA SER A 39 -9.75 12.21 -2.52
C SER A 39 -9.80 10.92 -1.72
N LEU A 40 -10.99 10.37 -1.44
CA LEU A 40 -11.15 9.11 -0.72
C LEU A 40 -11.44 7.96 -1.69
N PRO A 41 -10.75 6.82 -1.54
CA PRO A 41 -11.04 5.64 -2.33
C PRO A 41 -12.37 5.03 -1.90
N PHE A 42 -13.24 4.77 -2.87
CA PHE A 42 -14.46 4.01 -2.64
C PHE A 42 -14.29 2.60 -3.21
N GLY A 43 -14.45 1.60 -2.36
CA GLY A 43 -14.21 0.20 -2.70
C GLY A 43 -14.64 -0.75 -1.59
N GLY A 44 -14.88 -2.02 -1.94
CA GLY A 44 -15.27 -3.06 -1.01
C GLY A 44 -14.08 -3.89 -0.52
N VAL A 45 -14.35 -4.74 0.48
CA VAL A 45 -13.43 -5.76 0.97
C VAL A 45 -14.17 -7.09 1.18
N GLY A 46 -13.53 -8.21 0.81
CA GLY A 46 -14.09 -9.56 0.93
C GLY A 46 -15.36 -9.73 0.12
N ALA A 47 -16.44 -10.18 0.76
CA ALA A 47 -17.73 -10.41 0.10
C ALA A 47 -18.39 -9.12 -0.46
N SER A 48 -17.93 -7.94 -0.04
CA SER A 48 -18.46 -6.66 -0.56
C SER A 48 -17.77 -6.18 -1.84
N GLY A 49 -16.76 -6.91 -2.34
CA GLY A 49 -16.05 -6.61 -3.56
C GLY A 49 -14.54 -6.45 -3.37
N MET A 50 -13.85 -6.10 -4.46
CA MET A 50 -12.41 -5.84 -4.48
C MET A 50 -12.10 -4.62 -5.34
N GLY A 51 -10.92 -4.04 -5.12
CA GLY A 51 -10.51 -2.82 -5.82
C GLY A 51 -11.14 -1.56 -5.24
N ARG A 52 -10.79 -0.43 -5.82
CA ARG A 52 -11.23 0.90 -5.39
C ARG A 52 -11.25 1.85 -6.57
N TYR A 53 -12.19 2.77 -6.60
CA TYR A 53 -12.24 3.83 -7.60
C TYR A 53 -12.49 5.15 -6.90
N HIS A 54 -12.73 6.21 -7.69
CA HIS A 54 -12.94 7.62 -7.33
C HIS A 54 -11.70 8.48 -7.61
N GLY A 55 -11.90 9.63 -8.29
CA GLY A 55 -10.82 10.57 -8.62
C GLY A 55 -9.59 9.90 -9.23
N LYS A 56 -8.43 10.10 -8.59
CA LYS A 56 -7.15 9.48 -8.99
C LYS A 56 -7.19 7.95 -8.93
N PHE A 57 -7.92 7.36 -7.99
CA PHE A 57 -8.00 5.91 -7.84
C PHE A 57 -8.69 5.24 -9.02
N SER A 58 -9.64 5.92 -9.67
CA SER A 58 -10.21 5.45 -10.94
C SER A 58 -9.14 5.40 -12.02
N PHE A 59 -8.34 6.47 -12.16
CA PHE A 59 -7.26 6.51 -13.14
C PHE A 59 -6.23 5.41 -12.89
N ASP A 60 -5.79 5.23 -11.65
CA ASP A 60 -4.85 4.17 -11.28
C ASP A 60 -5.43 2.77 -11.55
N THR A 61 -6.73 2.57 -11.35
CA THR A 61 -7.39 1.27 -11.56
C THR A 61 -7.57 0.93 -13.03
N PHE A 62 -7.85 1.93 -13.88
CA PHE A 62 -8.05 1.73 -15.31
C PHE A 62 -6.78 1.99 -16.14
N SER A 63 -5.64 2.24 -15.49
CA SER A 63 -4.35 2.45 -16.15
C SER A 63 -3.37 1.35 -15.82
N HIS A 64 -2.43 1.10 -16.74
CA HIS A 64 -1.31 0.20 -16.49
C HIS A 64 -0.10 0.99 -15.98
N HIS A 65 0.25 0.78 -14.70
CA HIS A 65 1.46 1.36 -14.11
C HIS A 65 2.72 0.62 -14.61
N ARG A 66 3.25 1.07 -15.75
CA ARG A 66 4.46 0.49 -16.36
C ARG A 66 5.72 0.88 -15.59
N ALA A 67 6.39 -0.11 -15.01
CA ALA A 67 7.73 0.07 -14.45
C ALA A 67 8.78 0.23 -15.58
N CYS A 68 9.59 1.27 -15.51
CA CYS A 68 10.68 1.55 -16.44
C CYS A 68 11.96 1.85 -15.67
N LEU A 69 13.04 1.17 -16.01
CA LEU A 69 14.37 1.42 -15.45
C LEU A 69 15.30 1.83 -16.60
N VAL A 70 15.86 3.03 -16.52
CA VAL A 70 16.85 3.53 -17.47
C VAL A 70 18.20 3.55 -16.75
N CYS A 71 19.07 2.59 -17.09
CA CYS A 71 20.41 2.50 -16.51
C CYS A 71 21.41 3.29 -17.36
N SER A 72 22.21 4.14 -16.72
CA SER A 72 23.36 4.77 -17.36
C SER A 72 24.52 3.77 -17.46
N PRO A 73 25.28 3.76 -18.57
CA PRO A 73 26.37 2.80 -18.78
C PRO A 73 27.60 3.03 -17.89
N CYS A 74 27.65 4.13 -17.14
CA CYS A 74 28.85 4.55 -16.40
C CYS A 74 29.08 3.74 -15.10
N LEU A 75 28.05 3.13 -14.51
CA LEU A 75 28.12 2.43 -13.22
C LEU A 75 28.51 0.95 -13.31
N GLU A 76 29.08 0.52 -14.43
CA GLU A 76 29.37 -0.90 -14.66
C GLU A 76 30.37 -1.50 -13.66
N LYS A 77 31.30 -0.69 -13.14
CA LYS A 77 32.24 -1.11 -12.09
C LYS A 77 31.52 -1.41 -10.76
N VAL A 78 30.41 -0.73 -10.46
CA VAL A 78 29.58 -1.00 -9.27
C VAL A 78 28.70 -2.23 -9.49
N ASN A 79 28.27 -2.47 -10.74
CA ASN A 79 27.58 -3.71 -11.13
C ASN A 79 28.47 -4.95 -11.05
N ALA A 80 29.80 -4.81 -10.89
CA ALA A 80 30.73 -5.94 -10.76
C ALA A 80 30.47 -6.87 -9.57
N ILE A 81 29.67 -6.44 -8.58
CA ILE A 81 29.20 -7.31 -7.51
C ILE A 81 28.17 -8.35 -8.00
N ARG A 82 27.45 -8.05 -9.08
CA ARG A 82 26.46 -8.94 -9.72
C ARG A 82 27.13 -10.01 -10.59
N TYR A 83 28.32 -9.76 -11.10
CA TYR A 83 29.00 -10.67 -12.03
C TYR A 83 29.89 -11.71 -11.31
N PRO A 84 29.96 -12.97 -11.82
CA PRO A 84 30.90 -13.97 -11.33
C PRO A 84 32.38 -13.57 -11.52
N PRO A 85 33.34 -14.13 -10.75
CA PRO A 85 33.17 -15.09 -9.65
C PRO A 85 32.75 -14.43 -8.32
N TYR A 86 32.04 -15.19 -7.49
CA TYR A 86 31.52 -14.76 -6.19
C TYR A 86 32.36 -15.30 -5.02
N PRO A 87 33.47 -14.64 -4.63
CA PRO A 87 34.21 -15.01 -3.43
C PRO A 87 33.36 -14.74 -2.17
N ASP A 88 33.67 -15.44 -1.09
CA ASP A 88 32.89 -15.37 0.15
C ASP A 88 32.88 -13.98 0.79
N SER A 89 33.90 -13.16 0.52
CA SER A 89 33.94 -11.73 0.88
C SER A 89 32.86 -10.91 0.15
N LYS A 90 32.67 -11.12 -1.16
CA LYS A 90 31.59 -10.46 -1.94
C LYS A 90 30.21 -10.95 -1.51
N LYS A 91 30.04 -12.24 -1.21
CA LYS A 91 28.77 -12.78 -0.69
C LYS A 91 28.42 -12.17 0.66
N LYS A 92 29.38 -12.10 1.58
CA LYS A 92 29.20 -11.46 2.90
C LYS A 92 28.84 -9.97 2.77
N LEU A 93 29.50 -9.24 1.86
CA LEU A 93 29.16 -7.85 1.55
C LEU A 93 27.75 -7.72 0.96
N MET A 94 27.35 -8.60 0.04
CA MET A 94 26.02 -8.60 -0.55
C MET A 94 24.93 -8.92 0.48
N HIS A 95 25.14 -9.93 1.33
CA HIS A 95 24.24 -10.25 2.44
C HIS A 95 24.14 -9.11 3.45
N TRP A 96 25.23 -8.39 3.72
CA TRP A 96 25.20 -7.19 4.55
C TRP A 96 24.43 -6.04 3.88
N ALA A 97 24.65 -5.80 2.58
CA ALA A 97 24.00 -4.74 1.83
C ALA A 97 22.50 -5.00 1.59
N MET A 98 22.10 -6.25 1.38
CA MET A 98 20.69 -6.65 1.28
C MET A 98 20.05 -6.88 2.66
N GLY A 99 20.88 -7.12 3.68
CA GLY A 99 20.48 -7.50 5.02
C GLY A 99 20.36 -6.32 5.95
N SER A 100 19.42 -5.41 5.67
CA SER A 100 18.72 -4.63 6.70
C SER A 100 17.78 -3.62 6.06
N HIS A 101 16.64 -4.07 5.54
CA HIS A 101 15.37 -3.36 5.65
C HIS A 101 14.27 -4.42 5.72
N GLY A 102 14.02 -4.94 6.92
CA GLY A 102 12.77 -5.64 7.21
C GLY A 102 11.64 -4.63 7.04
N CYS A 103 11.12 -4.50 5.82
CA CYS A 103 9.90 -3.79 5.54
C CYS A 103 8.74 -4.68 6.02
N THR A 104 8.53 -4.69 7.33
CA THR A 104 7.30 -5.18 7.93
C THR A 104 6.26 -4.08 7.71
N LEU A 105 5.61 -4.09 6.55
CA LEU A 105 4.33 -3.41 6.38
C LEU A 105 3.28 -4.27 7.11
N LEU A 106 3.06 -3.93 8.39
CA LEU A 106 1.82 -4.20 9.10
C LEU A 106 0.82 -3.07 8.79
#